data_AF-A0A8K0J2D8-F1
#
_entry.id   AF-A0A8K0J2D8-F1
#
_cell.length_a   1.000
_cell.length_b   1.000
_cell.length_c   1.000
_cell.angle_alpha   90.00
_cell.angle_beta   90.00
_cell.angle_gamma   90.00
#
_symmetry.space_group_name_H-M   'P 1'
#
loop_
_entity.id
_entity.type
_entity.pdbx_description
1 polymer ?
#
loop_
_entity_poly.entity_id
_entity_poly.type
_entity_poly.pdbx_seq_one_letter_code
_entity_poly.pdbx_strand_id
1 'polypeptide(L)'
;MASSDERPSLEAAFAEAETKRQAIESLPATSPSYGADLAALLSQYASLVEQVDSLALFSPNESIDDAATSSLPFLALHHTVAELVQRTPALAPAGSAGRRR
;
A
#
# COMPACT_ATOMS: atom_id res chain seq x y z
N MET A 1 15.99 29.43 10.95
CA MET A 1 15.30 29.12 9.69
C MET A 1 16.01 27.94 9.05
N ALA A 2 15.32 26.78 9.01
CA ALA A 2 15.50 25.65 8.08
C ALA A 2 14.77 24.43 8.71
N SER A 3 13.44 24.36 8.57
CA SER A 3 12.70 23.13 8.85
C SER A 3 12.89 22.23 7.64
N SER A 4 13.89 21.36 7.70
CA SER A 4 14.07 20.30 6.72
C SER A 4 12.94 19.30 6.91
N ASP A 5 11.92 19.41 6.06
CA ASP A 5 11.17 18.31 5.45
C ASP A 5 11.31 16.96 6.21
N GLU A 6 10.56 16.80 7.31
CA GLU A 6 10.51 15.57 8.11
C GLU A 6 9.71 14.48 7.37
N ARG A 7 10.17 14.10 6.17
CA ARG A 7 9.69 12.88 5.55
C ARG A 7 10.22 11.71 6.40
N PRO A 8 9.33 10.83 6.91
CA PRO A 8 9.77 9.64 7.64
C PRO A 8 10.69 8.81 6.73
N SER A 9 11.67 8.11 7.32
CA SER A 9 12.51 7.19 6.56
C SER A 9 11.66 6.13 5.86
N LEU A 10 12.12 5.61 4.72
CA LEU A 10 11.42 4.57 3.96
C LEU A 10 11.00 3.39 4.86
N GLU A 11 11.89 2.98 5.77
CA GLU A 11 11.63 1.93 6.77
C GLU A 11 10.50 2.30 7.74
N ALA A 12 10.49 3.54 8.24
CA ALA A 12 9.44 4.01 9.15
C ALA A 12 8.08 4.09 8.44
N ALA A 13 8.06 4.62 7.21
CA ALA A 13 6.86 4.70 6.39
C ALA A 13 6.32 3.29 6.05
N PHE A 14 7.20 2.34 5.75
CA PHE A 14 6.83 0.95 5.51
C PHE A 14 6.28 0.27 6.76
N ALA A 15 6.93 0.45 7.92
CA ALA A 15 6.44 -0.10 9.19
C ALA A 15 5.06 0.45 9.58
N GLU A 16 4.82 1.74 9.34
CA GLU A 16 3.52 2.36 9.54
C GLU A 16 2.45 1.76 8.61
N ALA A 17 2.75 1.63 7.32
CA ALA A 17 1.85 1.04 6.33
C ALA A 17 1.52 -0.41 6.69
N GLU A 18 2.51 -1.20 7.13
CA GLU A 18 2.32 -2.59 7.53
C GLU A 18 1.44 -2.71 8.79
N THR A 19 1.61 -1.81 9.76
CA THR A 19 0.73 -1.74 10.94
C THR A 19 -0.72 -1.43 10.53
N LYS A 20 -0.91 -0.48 9.60
CA LYS A 20 -2.23 -0.15 9.06
C LYS A 20 -2.84 -1.30 8.26
N ARG A 21 -2.02 -2.01 7.48
CA ARG A 21 -2.44 -3.20 6.73
C ARG A 21 -3.03 -4.23 7.67
N GLN A 22 -2.30 -4.60 8.72
CA GLN A 22 -2.77 -5.57 9.71
C GLN A 22 -4.08 -5.13 10.40
N ALA A 23 -4.22 -3.84 10.70
CA ALA A 23 -5.46 -3.29 11.23
C ALA A 23 -6.63 -3.46 10.25
N ILE A 24 -6.45 -3.09 8.98
CA ILE A 24 -7.50 -3.23 7.94
C ILE A 24 -7.85 -4.69 7.67
N GLU A 25 -6.85 -5.59 7.65
CA GLU A 25 -7.09 -7.02 7.43
C GLU A 25 -7.90 -7.67 8.55
N SER A 26 -7.87 -7.09 9.75
CA SER A 26 -8.70 -7.51 10.89
C SER A 26 -10.12 -6.97 10.84
N LEU A 27 -10.39 -5.95 10.00
CA LEU A 27 -11.71 -5.34 9.88
C LEU A 27 -12.61 -6.12 8.89
N PRO A 28 -13.91 -6.27 9.19
CA PRO A 28 -14.88 -6.71 8.19
C PRO A 28 -14.94 -5.72 7.02
N ALA A 29 -15.00 -6.23 5.79
CA ALA A 29 -15.14 -5.39 4.58
C ALA A 29 -16.43 -4.55 4.54
N THR A 30 -17.40 -4.87 5.41
CA THR A 30 -18.65 -4.11 5.59
C THR A 30 -18.51 -2.95 6.59
N SER A 31 -17.34 -2.78 7.22
CA SER A 31 -17.11 -1.67 8.14
C SER A 31 -17.24 -0.33 7.41
N PRO A 32 -17.91 0.69 7.98
CA PRO A 32 -18.09 1.98 7.33
C PRO A 32 -16.78 2.67 6.93
N SER A 33 -15.69 2.45 7.66
CA SER A 33 -14.38 3.05 7.39
C SER A 33 -13.54 2.25 6.39
N TYR A 34 -13.86 0.98 6.17
CA TYR A 34 -13.00 0.03 5.45
C TYR A 34 -12.53 0.55 4.08
N GLY A 35 -13.47 1.05 3.27
CA GLY A 35 -13.15 1.54 1.93
C GLY A 35 -12.24 2.77 1.94
N ALA A 36 -12.46 3.70 2.88
CA ALA A 36 -11.64 4.90 3.02
C ALA A 36 -10.24 4.56 3.55
N ASP A 37 -10.17 3.69 4.56
CA ASP A 37 -8.92 3.23 5.15
C ASP A 37 -8.09 2.46 4.13
N LEU A 38 -8.72 1.58 3.34
CA LEU A 38 -8.06 0.81 2.28
C LEU A 38 -7.54 1.71 1.16
N ALA A 39 -8.32 2.71 0.73
CA ALA A 39 -7.88 3.67 -0.28
C ALA A 39 -6.68 4.51 0.21
N ALA A 40 -6.71 4.94 1.48
CA ALA A 40 -5.58 5.64 2.10
C ALA A 40 -4.34 4.74 2.16
N LEU A 41 -4.51 3.46 2.53
CA LEU A 41 -3.41 2.49 2.58
C LEU A 41 -2.81 2.24 1.19
N LEU A 42 -3.64 2.08 0.15
CA LEU A 42 -3.18 1.91 -1.23
C LEU A 42 -2.36 3.13 -1.70
N SER A 43 -2.78 4.34 -1.34
CA SER A 43 -2.02 5.57 -1.62
C SER A 43 -0.65 5.57 -0.92
N GLN A 44 -0.58 5.12 0.33
CA GLN A 44 0.68 4.97 1.06
C GLN A 44 1.62 3.96 0.40
N TYR A 45 1.12 2.78 0.01
CA TYR A 45 1.93 1.79 -0.69
C TYR A 45 2.40 2.27 -2.07
N ALA A 46 1.58 3.03 -2.80
CA ALA A 46 2.00 3.65 -4.07
C ALA A 46 3.19 4.59 -3.86
N SER A 47 3.16 5.43 -2.82
CA SER A 47 4.28 6.31 -2.50
C SER A 47 5.54 5.53 -2.07
N LEU A 48 5.38 4.38 -1.40
CA LEU A 48 6.52 3.52 -1.04
C LEU A 48 7.16 2.89 -2.29
N VAL A 49 6.35 2.44 -3.24
CA VAL A 49 6.84 1.94 -4.54
C VAL A 49 7.65 3.01 -5.26
N GLU A 50 7.10 4.22 -5.40
CA GLU A 50 7.81 5.34 -6.03
C GLU A 50 9.14 5.66 -5.35
N GLN A 51 9.20 5.61 -4.02
CA GLN A 51 10.44 5.84 -3.28
C GLN A 51 11.47 4.74 -3.55
N VAL A 52 11.07 3.47 -3.52
CA VAL A 52 11.95 2.32 -3.80
C VAL A 52 12.51 2.40 -5.21
N ASP A 53 11.66 2.73 -6.19
CA ASP A 53 12.06 2.90 -7.59
C ASP A 53 13.03 4.08 -7.75
N SER A 54 12.78 5.20 -7.06
CA SER A 54 13.64 6.38 -7.11
C SER A 54 15.03 6.15 -6.49
N LEU A 55 15.11 5.26 -5.49
CA LEU A 55 16.35 4.85 -4.85
C LEU A 55 17.08 3.76 -5.64
N ALA A 56 16.44 3.19 -6.67
CA ALA A 56 16.95 2.09 -7.47
C ALA A 56 17.46 0.91 -6.61
N LEU A 57 16.77 0.60 -5.50
CA LEU A 57 17.21 -0.41 -4.52
C LEU A 57 17.34 -1.81 -5.13
N PHE A 58 16.61 -2.09 -6.20
CA PHE A 58 16.67 -3.34 -6.94
C PHE A 58 16.84 -3.03 -8.42
N SER A 59 18.10 -2.90 -8.84
CA SER A 59 18.40 -2.78 -10.25
C SER A 59 18.13 -4.11 -10.96
N PRO A 60 17.54 -4.11 -12.17
CA PRO A 60 17.38 -5.32 -12.99
C PRO A 60 18.71 -6.00 -13.34
N ASN A 61 19.82 -5.29 -13.18
CA ASN A 61 21.17 -5.73 -13.54
C ASN A 61 22.02 -6.16 -12.34
N GLU A 62 21.50 -6.12 -11.11
CA GLU A 62 22.22 -6.54 -9.91
C GLU A 62 21.76 -7.91 -9.42
N SER A 63 22.66 -8.65 -8.75
CA SER A 63 22.28 -9.87 -8.04
C SER A 63 21.55 -9.50 -6.76
N ILE A 64 20.60 -10.34 -6.34
CA ILE A 64 19.93 -10.17 -5.05
C ILE A 64 20.89 -10.32 -3.86
N ASP A 65 22.03 -11.00 -4.05
CA ASP A 65 23.06 -11.15 -3.03
C ASP A 65 23.73 -9.82 -2.65
N ASP A 66 23.66 -8.82 -3.54
CA ASP A 66 24.22 -7.49 -3.32
C ASP A 66 23.23 -6.54 -2.60
N ALA A 67 21.97 -6.95 -2.45
CA ALA A 67 20.97 -6.17 -1.73
C ALA A 67 21.10 -6.34 -0.21
N ALA A 68 20.95 -5.23 0.53
CA ALA A 68 20.89 -5.30 1.98
C ALA A 68 19.71 -6.17 2.45
N THR A 69 19.90 -7.02 3.45
CA THR A 69 18.81 -7.86 3.99
C THR A 69 17.63 -7.02 4.49
N SER A 70 17.88 -5.81 4.97
CA SER A 70 16.83 -4.86 5.41
C SER A 70 15.99 -4.33 4.26
N SER A 71 16.46 -4.34 3.01
CA SER A 71 15.67 -3.91 1.85
C SER A 71 14.79 -5.03 1.29
N LEU A 72 15.11 -6.31 1.49
CA LEU A 72 14.35 -7.44 0.95
C LEU A 72 12.82 -7.37 1.14
N PRO A 73 12.26 -6.88 2.28
CA PRO A 73 10.81 -6.73 2.42
C PRO A 73 10.17 -5.84 1.36
N PHE A 74 10.90 -4.87 0.81
CA PHE A 74 10.40 -3.97 -0.23
C PHE A 74 10.13 -4.67 -1.57
N LEU A 75 10.72 -5.85 -1.82
CA LEU A 75 10.41 -6.66 -3.01
C LEU A 75 8.94 -7.10 -3.06
N ALA A 76 8.28 -7.19 -1.91
CA ALA A 76 6.88 -7.60 -1.82
C ALA A 76 5.89 -6.45 -2.07
N LEU A 77 6.33 -5.20 -2.24
CA LEU A 77 5.43 -4.04 -2.34
C LEU A 77 4.37 -4.19 -3.43
N HIS A 78 4.77 -4.57 -4.65
CA HIS A 78 3.82 -4.78 -5.75
C HIS A 78 2.84 -5.93 -5.48
N HIS A 79 3.32 -7.00 -4.85
CA HIS A 79 2.47 -8.12 -4.44
C HIS A 79 1.41 -7.65 -3.43
N THR A 80 1.83 -6.96 -2.39
CA THR A 80 0.94 -6.43 -1.35
C THR A 80 -0.09 -5.45 -1.95
N VAL A 81 0.33 -4.56 -2.86
CA VAL A 81 -0.60 -3.68 -3.58
C VAL A 81 -1.66 -4.48 -4.34
N ALA A 82 -1.26 -5.54 -5.06
CA ALA A 82 -2.21 -6.37 -5.79
C ALA A 82 -3.22 -7.07 -4.86
N GLU A 83 -2.78 -7.56 -3.70
CA GLU A 83 -3.67 -8.14 -2.69
C GLU A 83 -4.66 -7.11 -2.13
N LEU A 84 -4.19 -5.90 -1.83
CA LEU A 84 -5.04 -4.81 -1.34
C LEU A 84 -6.05 -4.35 -2.40
N VAL A 85 -5.66 -4.30 -3.67
CA VAL A 85 -6.57 -3.99 -4.77
C VAL A 85 -7.70 -5.02 -4.86
N GLN A 86 -7.40 -6.31 -4.73
CA GLN A 86 -8.42 -7.37 -4.75
C GLN A 86 -9.43 -7.27 -3.60
N ARG A 87 -9.05 -6.62 -2.50
CA ARG A 87 -9.92 -6.36 -1.35
C ARG A 87 -10.82 -5.14 -1.51
N THR A 88 -10.66 -4.38 -2.60
CA THR A 88 -11.52 -3.22 -2.87
C THR A 88 -12.96 -3.68 -3.02
N PRO A 89 -13.92 -3.15 -2.24
CA PRO A 89 -15.32 -3.52 -2.36
C PRO A 89 -15.79 -3.29 -3.79
N ALA A 90 -16.38 -4.32 -4.41
CA ALA A 90 -16.99 -4.15 -5.71
C ALA A 90 -18.06 -3.06 -5.60
N LEU A 91 -17.89 -1.96 -6.33
CA LEU A 91 -18.94 -0.96 -6.46
C LEU A 91 -20.16 -1.68 -7.03
N ALA A 92 -21.15 -1.96 -6.20
CA ALA A 92 -22.42 -2.51 -6.67
C ALA A 92 -22.91 -1.59 -7.81
N PRO A 93 -23.29 -2.13 -8.98
CA PRO A 93 -23.68 -1.29 -10.10
C PRO A 93 -24.83 -0.39 -9.64
N ALA A 94 -24.60 0.92 -9.70
CA ALA A 94 -25.59 1.95 -9.42
C ALA A 94 -26.71 1.85 -10.48
N GLY A 95 -27.68 0.95 -10.25
CA GLY A 95 -28.72 0.70 -11.25
C GLY A 95 -29.75 -0.40 -10.95
N SER A 96 -29.59 -1.22 -9.89
CA SER A 96 -30.60 -2.24 -9.56
C SER A 96 -31.76 -1.74 -8.67
N ALA A 97 -31.85 -0.42 -8.43
CA ALA A 97 -32.99 0.19 -7.75
C ALA A 97 -34.13 0.42 -8.75
N GLY A 98 -35.04 -0.56 -8.86
CA GLY A 98 -36.44 -0.30 -9.19
C GLY A 98 -36.82 -0.23 -10.68
N ARG A 99 -36.78 -1.37 -11.38
CA ARG A 99 -37.84 -1.67 -12.37
C ARG A 99 -38.77 -2.73 -11.78
N ARG A 100 -39.65 -2.31 -10.88
CA ARG A 100 -40.88 -3.06 -10.61
C ARG A 100 -41.95 -2.45 -11.50
N ARG A 101 -42.34 -3.19 -12.54
CA ARG A 101 -43.60 -2.97 -13.28
C ARG A 101 -44.74 -3.60 -12.51
#